data_AF-A0A8H6BWT2-F1
#
_entry.id   AF-A0A8H6BWT2-F1
#
_cell.length_a   1.000
_cell.length_b   1.000
_cell.length_c   1.000
_cell.angle_alpha   90.00
_cell.angle_beta   90.00
_cell.angle_gamma   90.00
#
_symmetry.space_group_name_H-M   'P 1'
#
loop_
_entity.id
_entity.type
_entity.pdbx_description
1 polymer ?
#
loop_
_entity_poly.entity_id
_entity_poly.type
_entity_poly.pdbx_seq_one_letter_code
_entity_poly.pdbx_strand_id
1 'polypeptide(L)'
;MNVFRGLISIPVYQCYEIGQERPDNISIPKDLPEFPKYEYEPRFFKRQNRGLYGGLQRKRSKSCSEYLNKTLRAHRPNVQWTKLWSETLNRDYVYVLPPEY
;
A
#
# COMPACT_ATOMS: atom_id res chain seq x y z
N MET A 1 -6.31 -33.80 -0.12
CA MET A 1 -5.20 -32.94 0.34
C MET A 1 -5.50 -31.51 -0.08
N ASN A 2 -5.97 -30.67 0.84
CA ASN A 2 -6.36 -29.28 0.56
C ASN A 2 -5.14 -28.38 0.63
N VAL A 3 -4.74 -27.82 -0.52
CA VAL A 3 -3.67 -26.83 -0.61
C VAL A 3 -4.31 -25.45 -0.52
N PHE A 4 -4.30 -24.84 0.67
CA PHE A 4 -4.68 -23.45 0.87
C PHE A 4 -3.66 -22.54 0.15
N ARG A 5 -3.94 -22.20 -1.11
CA ARG A 5 -3.26 -21.08 -1.76
C ARG A 5 -3.90 -19.79 -1.25
N GLY A 6 -3.24 -19.15 -0.29
CA GLY A 6 -3.51 -17.78 0.12
C GLY A 6 -3.21 -16.81 -1.03
N LEU A 7 -4.06 -16.82 -2.05
CA LEU A 7 -4.06 -15.84 -3.13
C LEU A 7 -4.75 -14.60 -2.58
N ILE A 8 -4.06 -13.47 -2.67
CA ILE A 8 -4.66 -12.15 -2.51
C ILE A 8 -5.76 -12.08 -3.57
N SER A 9 -7.02 -12.31 -3.18
CA SER A 9 -8.15 -12.24 -4.11
C SER A 9 -8.34 -10.79 -4.51
N ILE A 10 -8.17 -10.52 -5.81
CA ILE A 10 -8.57 -9.27 -6.45
C ILE A 10 -10.00 -9.50 -6.94
N PRO A 11 -10.97 -8.61 -6.64
CA PRO A 11 -12.29 -8.73 -7.24
C PRO A 11 -12.17 -8.52 -8.76
N VAL A 12 -12.73 -9.45 -9.53
CA VAL A 12 -12.86 -9.30 -10.99
C VAL A 12 -13.68 -8.05 -11.25
N TYR A 13 -13.18 -7.14 -12.08
CA TYR A 13 -13.91 -5.94 -12.49
C TYR A 13 -15.13 -6.36 -13.30
N GLN A 14 -16.34 -6.06 -12.79
CA GLN A 14 -17.57 -6.20 -13.55
C GLN A 14 -17.67 -5.02 -14.52
N CYS A 15 -17.67 -5.33 -15.81
CA CYS A 15 -18.02 -4.38 -16.85
C CYS A 15 -19.55 -4.22 -16.84
N TYR A 16 -20.04 -3.00 -16.67
CA TYR A 16 -21.47 -2.69 -16.75
C TYR A 16 -21.79 -2.18 -18.15
N GLU A 17 -22.84 -2.72 -18.77
CA GLU A 17 -23.32 -2.25 -20.07
C GLU A 17 -24.44 -1.21 -19.90
N ILE A 18 -24.60 -0.35 -20.90
CA ILE A 18 -25.64 0.68 -20.91
C ILE A 18 -27.00 -0.02 -21.05
N GLY A 19 -27.90 0.21 -20.11
CA GLY A 19 -29.25 -0.39 -20.08
C GLY A 19 -29.37 -1.64 -19.21
N GLN A 20 -28.28 -2.11 -18.59
CA GLN A 20 -28.33 -3.19 -17.62
C GLN A 20 -29.06 -2.74 -16.34
N GLU A 21 -29.94 -3.60 -15.81
CA GLU A 21 -30.64 -3.33 -14.55
C GLU A 21 -29.66 -3.24 -13.37
N ARG A 22 -29.90 -2.26 -12.50
CA ARG A 22 -29.08 -2.05 -11.32
C ARG A 22 -29.35 -3.18 -10.30
N PRO A 23 -28.31 -3.86 -9.79
CA PRO A 23 -28.47 -4.81 -8.71
C PRO A 23 -28.86 -4.10 -7.40
N ASP A 24 -29.86 -4.62 -6.69
CA ASP A 24 -30.42 -4.01 -5.48
C ASP A 24 -29.41 -3.84 -4.32
N ASN A 25 -28.37 -4.68 -4.30
CA ASN A 25 -27.40 -4.74 -3.19
C ASN A 25 -26.12 -3.91 -3.44
N ILE A 26 -26.09 -3.01 -4.44
CA ILE A 26 -24.90 -2.23 -4.77
C ILE A 26 -25.14 -0.74 -4.55
N SER A 27 -24.30 -0.13 -3.72
CA SER A 27 -24.25 1.32 -3.52
C SER A 27 -23.30 1.95 -4.55
N ILE A 28 -23.83 2.87 -5.36
CA ILE A 28 -23.07 3.59 -6.38
C ILE A 28 -22.48 4.85 -5.72
N PRO A 29 -21.16 5.10 -5.81
CA PRO A 29 -20.57 6.34 -5.33
C PRO A 29 -21.15 7.53 -6.10
N LYS A 30 -21.36 8.65 -5.40
CA LYS A 30 -21.92 9.86 -6.01
C LYS A 30 -20.93 10.51 -6.98
N ASP A 31 -19.65 10.48 -6.61
CA ASP A 31 -18.58 11.12 -7.35
C ASP A 31 -17.86 10.11 -8.23
N LEU A 32 -17.44 10.57 -9.41
CA LEU A 32 -16.62 9.76 -10.31
C LEU A 32 -15.20 9.65 -9.76
N PRO A 33 -14.52 8.50 -9.93
CA PRO A 33 -13.13 8.38 -9.53
C PRO A 33 -12.23 9.26 -10.42
N GLU A 34 -11.50 10.19 -9.80
CA GLU A 34 -10.55 11.07 -10.50
C GLU A 34 -9.32 10.32 -11.04
N PHE A 35 -8.93 9.25 -10.35
CA PHE A 35 -7.74 8.46 -10.67
C PHE A 35 -8.13 7.01 -10.99
N PRO A 36 -7.37 6.35 -11.88
CA PRO A 36 -7.56 4.92 -12.11
C PRO A 36 -7.27 4.13 -10.84
N LYS A 37 -7.97 3.01 -10.67
CA LYS A 37 -7.77 2.13 -9.52
C LYS A 37 -6.43 1.41 -9.63
N TYR A 38 -5.57 1.61 -8.63
CA TYR A 38 -4.28 0.93 -8.54
C TYR A 38 -4.43 -0.51 -8.04
N GLU A 39 -3.73 -1.46 -8.65
CA GLU A 39 -3.87 -2.90 -8.36
C GLU A 39 -3.33 -3.30 -6.98
N TYR A 40 -2.25 -2.67 -6.53
CA TYR A 40 -1.43 -3.18 -5.41
C TYR A 40 -1.44 -2.28 -4.17
N GLU A 41 -2.61 -2.03 -3.60
CA GLU A 41 -2.68 -1.25 -2.36
C GLU A 41 -2.09 -1.99 -1.14
N PRO A 42 -1.16 -1.36 -0.38
CA PRO A 42 -0.63 -1.97 0.83
C PRO A 42 -1.70 -2.17 1.92
N ARG A 43 -1.77 -3.39 2.46
CA ARG A 43 -2.73 -3.76 3.52
C ARG A 43 -2.17 -3.63 4.94
N PHE A 44 -0.88 -3.93 5.15
CA PHE A 44 -0.31 -4.11 6.50
C PHE A 44 0.37 -2.86 7.07
N PHE A 45 1.16 -2.14 6.28
CA PHE A 45 1.88 -0.94 6.73
C PHE A 45 1.32 0.31 6.07
N LYS A 46 0.14 0.75 6.52
CA LYS A 46 -0.64 1.86 5.94
C LYS A 46 0.11 3.19 5.82
N ARG A 47 1.20 3.38 6.58
CA ARG A 47 2.08 4.55 6.44
C ARG A 47 2.71 4.64 5.04
N GLN A 48 2.89 3.51 4.35
CA GLN A 48 3.45 3.47 3.00
C GLN A 48 2.57 4.13 1.96
N ASN A 49 1.25 4.12 2.15
CA ASN A 49 0.30 4.69 1.18
C ASN A 49 0.43 6.22 1.05
N ARG A 50 1.15 6.87 1.97
CA ARG A 50 1.30 8.33 2.04
C ARG A 50 2.63 8.83 1.44
N GLY A 51 3.45 7.95 0.87
CA GLY A 51 4.78 8.31 0.40
C GLY A 51 5.42 7.24 -0.48
N LEU A 52 6.63 7.51 -0.95
CA LEU A 52 7.34 6.59 -1.83
C LEU A 52 8.29 5.75 -0.96
N TYR A 53 7.82 4.58 -0.53
CA TYR A 53 8.59 3.70 0.36
C TYR A 53 9.43 2.65 -0.38
N GLY A 54 9.41 2.62 -1.72
CA GLY A 54 10.13 1.62 -2.52
C GLY A 54 9.77 0.17 -2.16
N GLY A 55 8.56 -0.08 -1.67
CA GLY A 55 8.14 -1.41 -1.18
C GLY A 55 8.70 -1.80 0.20
N LEU A 56 9.53 -0.97 0.85
CA LEU A 56 10.14 -1.28 2.15
C LEU A 56 9.13 -1.29 3.29
N GLN A 57 8.83 -2.48 3.80
CA GLN A 57 7.89 -2.69 4.91
C GLN A 57 8.59 -2.76 6.27
N ARG A 58 7.83 -2.47 7.34
CA ARG A 58 8.26 -2.70 8.73
C ARG A 58 8.46 -4.20 8.96
N LYS A 59 9.67 -4.59 9.37
CA LYS A 59 9.98 -5.99 9.74
C LYS A 59 9.83 -6.18 11.26
N ARG A 60 9.47 -7.40 11.67
CA ARG A 60 9.43 -7.82 13.09
C ARG A 60 10.52 -8.85 13.31
N SER A 61 11.22 -8.76 14.45
CA SER A 61 12.23 -9.75 14.85
C SER A 61 12.27 -9.86 16.38
N LYS A 62 13.12 -10.75 16.90
CA LYS A 62 13.36 -10.88 18.33
C LYS A 62 14.77 -10.39 18.65
N SER A 63 14.91 -9.52 19.65
CA SER A 63 16.19 -9.30 20.32
C SER A 63 16.44 -10.43 21.31
N CYS A 64 17.66 -10.94 21.35
CA CYS A 64 18.11 -11.93 22.33
C CYS A 64 19.07 -11.22 23.30
N SER A 65 18.86 -11.38 24.60
CA SER A 65 19.86 -10.97 25.60
C SER A 65 21.00 -11.98 25.69
N GLU A 66 22.04 -11.64 26.46
CA GLU A 66 23.15 -12.53 26.79
C GLU A 66 22.65 -13.85 27.42
N TYR A 67 21.65 -13.76 28.30
CA TYR A 67 20.95 -14.91 28.91
C TYR A 67 19.88 -15.54 27.99
N LEU A 68 19.93 -15.29 26.68
CA LEU A 68 19.02 -15.86 25.67
C LEU A 68 17.54 -15.49 25.82
N ASN A 69 17.21 -14.47 26.63
CA ASN A 69 15.83 -14.00 26.77
C ASN A 69 15.41 -13.26 25.50
N LYS A 70 14.30 -13.70 24.89
CA LYS A 70 13.83 -13.20 23.59
C LYS A 70 12.72 -12.17 23.76
N THR A 71 12.95 -10.95 23.29
CA THR A 71 11.97 -9.84 23.31
C THR A 71 11.60 -9.41 21.90
N LEU A 72 10.32 -9.12 21.65
CA LEU A 72 9.86 -8.71 20.32
C LEU A 72 10.27 -7.27 20.02
N ARG A 73 10.86 -7.03 18.84
CA ARG A 73 11.21 -5.69 18.34
C ARG A 73 10.70 -5.47 16.92
N ALA A 74 10.50 -4.21 16.57
CA ALA A 74 10.16 -3.79 15.21
C ALA A 74 11.31 -3.01 14.58
N HIS A 75 11.57 -3.28 13.31
CA HIS A 75 12.51 -2.53 12.48
C HIS A 75 11.71 -1.69 11.50
N ARG A 76 11.81 -0.37 11.62
CA ARG A 76 11.18 0.58 10.69
C ARG A 76 12.22 1.02 9.66
N PRO A 77 11.82 1.23 8.40
CA PRO A 77 12.71 1.87 7.43
C PRO A 77 13.09 3.27 7.93
N ASN A 78 14.30 3.72 7.59
CA ASN A 78 14.67 5.12 7.78
C ASN A 78 13.88 5.93 6.76
N VAL A 79 13.03 6.83 7.24
CA VAL A 79 12.06 7.54 6.41
C VAL A 79 12.27 9.02 6.64
N GLN A 80 12.52 9.75 5.57
CA GLN A 80 12.81 11.19 5.60
C GLN A 80 11.80 11.95 4.75
N TRP A 81 11.55 13.20 5.13
CA TRP A 81 10.78 14.14 4.31
C TRP A 81 11.75 14.89 3.41
N THR A 82 11.55 14.80 2.10
CA THR A 82 12.41 15.46 1.11
C THR A 82 11.56 16.20 0.10
N LYS A 83 12.10 17.31 -0.42
CA LYS A 83 11.52 18.00 -1.57
C LYS A 83 12.26 17.54 -2.81
N LEU A 84 11.55 16.97 -3.77
CA LEU A 84 12.11 16.59 -5.06
C LEU A 84 11.48 17.44 -6.16
N TRP A 85 12.33 17.89 -7.08
CA TRP A 85 11.92 18.58 -8.29
C TRP A 85 11.27 17.59 -9.26
N SER A 86 10.15 17.98 -9.86
CA SER A 86 9.52 17.24 -10.96
C SER A 86 9.55 18.10 -12.21
N GLU A 87 10.27 17.63 -13.23
CA GLU A 87 10.39 18.34 -14.52
C GLU A 87 9.03 18.49 -15.22
N THR A 88 8.24 17.41 -15.27
CA THR A 88 6.92 17.39 -15.92
C THR A 88 5.93 18.34 -15.25
N LEU A 89 6.00 18.47 -13.93
CA LEU A 89 5.09 19.31 -13.15
C LEU A 89 5.67 20.72 -12.91
N ASN A 90 6.92 20.95 -13.32
CA ASN A 90 7.69 22.19 -13.15
C ASN A 90 7.60 22.78 -11.73
N ARG A 91 7.65 21.90 -10.71
CA ARG A 91 7.57 22.30 -9.30
C ARG A 91 8.18 21.26 -8.36
N ASP A 92 8.54 21.71 -7.16
CA ASP A 92 8.93 20.85 -6.05
C ASP A 92 7.72 20.22 -5.36
N TYR A 93 7.82 18.94 -5.03
CA TYR A 93 6.88 18.26 -4.15
C TYR A 93 7.57 17.63 -2.96
N VAL A 94 6.87 17.64 -1.83
CA VAL A 94 7.32 16.96 -0.60
C VAL A 94 6.92 15.49 -0.69
N TYR A 95 7.92 14.61 -0.75
CA TYR A 95 7.74 13.17 -0.64
C TYR A 95 8.31 12.64 0.67
N VAL A 96 7.82 11.46 1.05
CA VAL A 96 8.36 10.67 2.15
C VAL A 96 9.16 9.53 1.53
N LEU A 97 10.49 9.60 1.61
CA LEU A 97 11.41 8.68 0.93
C LEU A 97 12.26 7.89 1.93
N PRO A 98 12.57 6.61 1.65
CA PRO A 98 13.73 5.96 2.22
C PRO A 98 15.00 6.57 1.58
N PRO A 99 16.12 6.67 2.33
CA PRO A 99 17.38 7.11 1.74
C PRO A 99 17.81 6.14 0.63
N GLU A 100 18.21 6.70 -0.52
CA GLU A 100 18.90 5.97 -1.58
C GLU A 100 20.28 5.54 -1.07
N TYR A 101 20.70 4.31 -1.40
CA TYR A 101 22.06 3.80 -1.14
C TYR A 101 22.86 3.85 -2.43
#